data_AF-A0A016WBW5-F1
#
_entry.id   AF-A0A016WBW5-F1
#
_cell.length_a   1.000
_cell.length_b   1.000
_cell.length_c   1.000
_cell.angle_alpha   90.00
_cell.angle_beta   90.00
_cell.angle_gamma   90.00
#
_symmetry.space_group_name_H-M   'P 1'
#
loop_
_entity.id
_entity.type
_entity.pdbx_description
1 polymer ?
#
loop_
_entity_poly.entity_id
_entity_poly.type
_entity_poly.pdbx_seq_one_letter_code
_entity_poly.pdbx_strand_id
1 'polypeptide(L)'
;MPFIFRPKHRPSRTITTAKGKITYEEIDEKVFRPNNYRLVKHTYPVPTLEFIDKPSCAKTFNDWLAIAKASNPFGKPPRQHSKELENEFLLNGYSLRQEKYSDNRAVRKPVVWDQITEWMKVPERNLSSISHYGQDAMAVHYALQDYPVTNMTGIVLGSEKPWVEVMALRNGAKELWTVEYQETKVVGTNQILIFNPIEFAERWKEYGDPVDPIGDLREIQKIACLLKPGALFYLAFERGQDAVLFNIHRVYGRMRLAMVMTGFEWVATYRGFSPYAIVMQRVHLEYTHPSSHPQDLFVLRKR
;
A
#
# COMPACT_ATOMS: atom_id res chain seq x y z
N MET A 1 -36.07 2.42 -24.63
CA MET A 1 -34.88 1.79 -24.04
C MET A 1 -33.67 2.64 -24.42
N PRO A 2 -32.94 3.25 -23.48
CA PRO A 2 -31.71 3.95 -23.82
C PRO A 2 -30.61 2.92 -24.09
N PHE A 3 -29.97 3.03 -25.25
CA PHE A 3 -28.79 2.25 -25.61
C PHE A 3 -27.64 2.62 -24.66
N ILE A 4 -27.34 1.75 -23.70
CA ILE A 4 -26.12 1.87 -22.89
C ILE A 4 -24.94 1.45 -23.78
N PHE A 5 -24.24 2.43 -24.33
CA PHE A 5 -22.99 2.21 -25.05
C PHE A 5 -21.92 1.78 -24.03
N ARG A 6 -21.75 0.47 -23.81
CA ARG A 6 -20.57 -0.07 -23.12
C ARG A 6 -19.46 -0.21 -24.15
N PRO A 7 -18.39 0.62 -24.12
CA PRO A 7 -17.25 0.38 -24.99
C PRO A 7 -16.72 -1.01 -24.64
N LYS A 8 -16.80 -1.96 -25.58
CA LYS A 8 -16.03 -3.19 -25.50
C LYS A 8 -14.56 -2.81 -25.69
N HIS A 9 -13.91 -2.29 -24.65
CA HIS A 9 -12.48 -2.15 -24.64
C HIS A 9 -11.90 -3.56 -24.79
N ARG A 10 -11.45 -3.91 -26.00
CA ARG A 10 -10.61 -5.09 -26.18
C ARG A 10 -9.42 -4.90 -25.23
N PRO A 11 -9.17 -5.84 -24.31
CA PRO A 11 -8.04 -5.71 -23.42
C PRO A 11 -6.80 -5.58 -24.29
N SER A 12 -6.05 -4.49 -24.09
CA SER A 12 -4.81 -4.31 -24.82
C SER A 12 -3.90 -5.50 -24.53
N ARG A 13 -3.17 -5.95 -25.54
CA ARG A 13 -2.20 -7.04 -25.40
C ARG A 13 -0.84 -6.56 -24.91
N THR A 14 -0.71 -5.27 -24.60
CA THR A 14 0.56 -4.65 -24.21
C THR A 14 0.44 -3.81 -22.93
N ILE A 15 1.58 -3.60 -22.29
CA ILE A 15 1.80 -2.68 -21.17
C ILE A 15 2.92 -1.70 -21.55
N THR A 16 2.79 -0.43 -21.16
CA THR A 16 3.88 0.54 -21.30
C THR A 16 4.84 0.42 -20.11
N THR A 17 6.12 0.21 -20.39
CA THR A 17 7.19 -0.04 -19.40
C THR A 17 8.39 0.88 -19.66
N ALA A 18 9.42 0.81 -18.81
CA ALA A 18 10.69 1.51 -19.04
C ALA A 18 11.39 1.07 -20.34
N LYS A 19 11.08 -0.12 -20.85
CA LYS A 19 11.59 -0.66 -22.13
C LYS A 19 10.66 -0.35 -23.33
N GLY A 20 9.65 0.51 -23.14
CA GLY A 20 8.65 0.82 -24.15
C GLY A 20 7.39 -0.05 -24.03
N LYS A 21 6.65 -0.21 -25.12
CA LYS A 21 5.39 -0.99 -25.14
C LYS A 21 5.70 -2.47 -25.34
N ILE A 22 5.43 -3.28 -24.32
CA ILE A 22 5.80 -4.70 -24.26
C ILE A 22 4.55 -5.57 -24.22
N THR A 23 4.61 -6.78 -24.78
CA THR A 23 3.47 -7.72 -24.78
C THR A 23 3.26 -8.38 -23.42
N TYR A 24 2.03 -8.81 -23.14
CA TYR A 24 1.73 -9.52 -21.90
C TYR A 24 2.50 -10.83 -21.73
N GLU A 25 2.80 -11.51 -22.84
CA GLU A 25 3.57 -12.75 -22.84
C GLU A 25 5.00 -12.51 -22.34
N GLU A 26 5.65 -11.44 -22.82
CA GLU A 26 6.99 -11.07 -22.34
C GLU A 26 6.95 -10.59 -20.88
N ILE A 27 5.93 -9.81 -20.48
CA ILE A 27 5.78 -9.40 -19.09
C ILE A 27 5.54 -10.60 -18.16
N ASP A 28 4.74 -11.59 -18.57
CA ASP A 28 4.57 -12.81 -17.80
C ASP A 28 5.90 -13.54 -17.60
N GLU A 29 6.66 -13.73 -18.67
CA GLU A 29 7.95 -14.43 -18.64
C GLU A 29 9.03 -13.67 -17.87
N LYS A 30 9.17 -12.37 -18.10
CA LYS A 30 10.30 -11.58 -17.62
C LYS A 30 10.02 -10.78 -16.35
N VAL A 31 8.76 -10.64 -15.94
CA VAL A 31 8.38 -9.85 -14.75
C VAL A 31 7.55 -10.68 -13.77
N PHE A 32 6.42 -11.27 -14.17
CA PHE A 32 5.53 -11.95 -13.22
C PHE A 32 6.12 -13.26 -12.72
N ARG A 33 6.56 -14.15 -13.61
CA ARG A 33 7.11 -15.48 -13.21
C ARG A 33 8.34 -15.39 -12.32
N PRO A 34 9.34 -14.52 -12.60
CA PRO A 34 10.47 -14.34 -11.70
C PRO A 34 10.08 -13.86 -10.29
N ASN A 35 8.92 -13.22 -10.15
CA ASN A 35 8.38 -12.75 -8.87
C ASN A 35 7.34 -13.70 -8.28
N ASN A 36 7.27 -14.96 -8.73
CA ASN A 36 6.34 -15.99 -8.23
C ASN A 36 4.85 -15.73 -8.56
N TYR A 37 4.57 -15.02 -9.66
CA TYR A 37 3.22 -14.80 -10.18
C TYR A 37 3.09 -15.35 -11.61
N ARG A 38 1.87 -15.74 -12.00
CA ARG A 38 1.54 -16.05 -13.39
C ARG A 38 0.31 -15.27 -13.84
N LEU A 39 0.35 -14.80 -15.08
CA LEU A 39 -0.75 -14.12 -15.74
C LEU A 39 -1.88 -15.11 -16.04
N VAL A 40 -3.07 -14.80 -15.51
CA VAL A 40 -4.28 -15.62 -15.70
C VAL A 40 -5.17 -15.02 -16.78
N LYS A 41 -5.35 -13.69 -16.73
CA LYS A 41 -6.28 -13.00 -17.62
C LYS A 41 -5.83 -11.56 -17.88
N HIS A 42 -6.00 -11.13 -19.13
CA HIS A 42 -5.80 -9.74 -19.55
C HIS A 42 -7.00 -8.87 -19.09
N THR A 43 -7.22 -8.74 -17.79
CA THR A 43 -8.26 -7.85 -17.25
C THR A 43 -7.85 -6.38 -17.38
N TYR A 44 -8.87 -5.52 -17.42
CA TYR A 44 -8.69 -4.07 -17.51
C TYR A 44 -9.11 -3.40 -16.19
N PRO A 45 -8.38 -2.38 -15.71
CA PRO A 45 -7.14 -1.85 -16.27
C PRO A 45 -5.90 -2.65 -15.89
N VAL A 46 -5.95 -3.44 -14.82
CA VAL A 46 -4.82 -4.24 -14.31
C VAL A 46 -5.04 -5.71 -14.63
N PRO A 47 -4.02 -6.43 -15.13
CA PRO A 47 -4.13 -7.86 -15.41
C PRO A 47 -4.38 -8.67 -14.13
N THR A 48 -5.03 -9.82 -14.25
CA THR A 48 -5.27 -10.73 -13.13
C THR A 48 -4.13 -11.73 -13.07
N LEU A 49 -3.48 -11.81 -11.91
CA LEU A 49 -2.44 -12.77 -11.63
C LEU A 49 -2.90 -13.78 -10.58
N GLU A 50 -2.15 -14.87 -10.48
CA GLU A 50 -2.17 -15.79 -9.35
C GLU A 50 -0.74 -16.19 -8.97
N PHE A 51 -0.56 -16.70 -7.76
CA PHE A 51 0.74 -17.23 -7.35
C PHE A 51 1.08 -18.50 -8.12
N ILE A 52 2.35 -18.66 -8.50
CA ILE A 52 2.85 -19.95 -9.01
C ILE A 52 2.91 -20.95 -7.85
N ASP A 53 3.58 -20.56 -6.77
CA ASP A 53 3.58 -21.26 -5.49
C ASP A 53 3.15 -20.30 -4.38
N LYS A 54 1.91 -20.44 -3.88
CA LYS A 54 1.37 -19.51 -2.89
C LYS A 54 2.07 -19.74 -1.54
N PRO A 55 2.83 -18.76 -1.01
CA PRO A 55 3.51 -18.93 0.26
C PRO A 55 2.49 -19.12 1.39
N SER A 56 2.80 -20.03 2.32
CA SER A 56 2.05 -20.16 3.56
C SER A 56 2.34 -18.98 4.48
N CYS A 57 1.40 -18.63 5.37
CA CYS A 57 1.64 -17.55 6.32
C CYS A 57 2.86 -17.81 7.21
N ALA A 58 3.06 -19.05 7.66
CA ALA A 58 4.26 -19.43 8.40
C ALA A 58 5.53 -19.15 7.59
N LYS A 59 5.56 -19.50 6.30
CA LYS A 59 6.68 -19.19 5.42
C LYS A 59 6.89 -17.68 5.28
N THR A 60 5.83 -16.92 4.99
CA THR A 60 5.90 -15.46 4.83
C THR A 60 6.49 -14.76 6.07
N PHE A 61 6.04 -15.14 7.27
CA PHE A 61 6.57 -14.57 8.51
C PHE A 61 7.99 -15.05 8.83
N ASN A 62 8.33 -16.32 8.54
CA ASN A 62 9.67 -16.85 8.74
C ASN A 62 10.70 -16.20 7.81
N ASP A 63 10.36 -16.03 6.52
CA ASP A 63 11.22 -15.35 5.55
C ASP A 63 11.47 -13.90 5.98
N TRP A 64 10.41 -13.19 6.39
CA TRP A 64 10.53 -11.83 6.92
C TRP A 64 11.44 -11.78 8.15
N LEU A 65 11.27 -12.71 9.10
CA LEU A 65 12.08 -12.76 10.32
C LEU A 65 13.56 -13.05 9.99
N ALA A 66 13.85 -13.94 9.05
CA ALA A 66 15.20 -14.23 8.61
C ALA A 66 15.88 -13.01 7.97
N ILE A 67 15.12 -12.24 7.18
CA ILE A 67 15.56 -11.00 6.56
C ILE A 67 15.83 -9.95 7.65
N ALA A 68 14.86 -9.66 8.51
CA ALA A 68 15.02 -8.73 9.64
C ALA A 68 16.25 -9.05 10.53
N LYS A 69 16.54 -10.34 10.74
CA LYS A 69 17.72 -10.87 11.45
C LYS A 69 19.06 -10.60 10.77
N ALA A 70 19.09 -10.50 9.45
CA ALA A 70 20.32 -10.37 8.68
C ALA A 70 20.88 -8.94 8.65
N SER A 71 20.16 -7.95 9.20
CA SER A 71 20.56 -6.54 9.15
C SER A 71 21.54 -6.14 10.26
N ASN A 72 22.43 -5.20 9.94
CA ASN A 72 23.23 -4.46 10.90
C ASN A 72 22.61 -3.05 11.08
N PRO A 73 21.98 -2.70 12.23
CA PRO A 73 21.02 -1.58 12.30
C PRO A 73 21.59 -0.15 12.31
N PHE A 74 22.85 0.11 11.95
CA PHE A 74 23.48 1.41 12.24
C PHE A 74 24.17 2.13 11.06
N GLY A 75 23.91 1.70 9.82
CA GLY A 75 24.41 2.39 8.63
C GLY A 75 23.47 3.48 8.10
N LYS A 76 24.02 4.54 7.47
CA LYS A 76 23.24 5.47 6.64
C LYS A 76 22.49 4.69 5.55
N PRO A 77 21.23 5.05 5.22
CA PRO A 77 20.51 4.36 4.18
C PRO A 77 21.29 4.47 2.86
N PRO A 78 21.38 3.39 2.09
CA PRO A 78 22.08 3.45 0.82
C PRO A 78 21.38 4.47 -0.10
N ARG A 79 22.16 5.27 -0.82
CA ARG A 79 21.64 6.19 -1.85
C ARG A 79 21.24 5.48 -3.14
N GLN A 80 21.78 4.29 -3.35
CA GLN A 80 21.57 3.46 -4.52
C GLN A 80 21.53 1.99 -4.07
N HIS A 81 20.70 1.17 -4.71
CA HIS A 81 20.81 -0.28 -4.54
C HIS A 81 22.14 -0.76 -5.11
N SER A 82 22.60 -1.92 -4.65
CA SER A 82 23.74 -2.57 -5.26
C SER A 82 23.43 -2.97 -6.71
N LYS A 83 24.45 -3.10 -7.55
CA LYS A 83 24.26 -3.51 -8.96
C LYS A 83 23.60 -4.89 -9.05
N GLU A 84 23.84 -5.74 -8.06
CA GLU A 84 23.28 -7.08 -7.98
C GLU A 84 21.76 -7.05 -7.79
N LEU A 85 21.24 -6.10 -7.02
CA LEU A 85 19.80 -5.97 -6.72
C LEU A 85 19.03 -5.10 -7.73
N GLU A 86 19.73 -4.43 -8.65
CA GLU A 86 19.13 -3.50 -9.61
C GLU A 86 18.01 -4.16 -10.43
N ASN A 87 18.26 -5.37 -10.93
CA ASN A 87 17.26 -6.12 -11.69
C ASN A 87 16.03 -6.42 -10.84
N GLU A 88 16.20 -6.83 -9.58
CA GLU A 88 15.07 -7.14 -8.71
C GLU A 88 14.24 -5.89 -8.38
N PHE A 89 14.91 -4.77 -8.06
CA PHE A 89 14.23 -3.50 -7.77
C PHE A 89 13.44 -2.99 -8.97
N LEU A 90 14.06 -3.03 -10.15
CA LEU A 90 13.52 -2.47 -11.37
C LEU A 90 12.71 -3.47 -12.19
N LEU A 91 12.28 -4.59 -11.59
CA LEU A 91 11.51 -5.64 -12.27
C LEU A 91 12.19 -6.05 -13.59
N ASN A 92 13.46 -6.47 -13.54
CA ASN A 92 14.33 -6.78 -14.68
C ASN A 92 14.47 -5.63 -15.70
N GLY A 93 14.46 -4.39 -15.19
CA GLY A 93 14.57 -3.15 -15.97
C GLY A 93 13.28 -2.71 -16.66
N TYR A 94 12.12 -3.32 -16.35
CA TYR A 94 10.81 -2.90 -16.89
C TYR A 94 10.17 -1.78 -16.06
N SER A 95 10.58 -1.60 -14.81
CA SER A 95 10.22 -0.45 -13.97
C SER A 95 11.23 0.68 -14.15
N LEU A 96 10.74 1.92 -14.13
CA LEU A 96 11.59 3.10 -14.20
C LEU A 96 12.41 3.27 -12.91
N ARG A 97 13.60 3.84 -13.05
CA ARG A 97 14.36 4.42 -11.94
C ARG A 97 14.05 5.91 -11.88
N GLN A 98 13.73 6.40 -10.70
CA GLN A 98 13.60 7.82 -10.42
C GLN A 98 14.48 8.17 -9.21
N GLU A 99 15.04 9.37 -9.21
CA GLU A 99 16.01 9.78 -8.19
C GLU A 99 15.34 10.63 -7.12
N LYS A 100 15.36 10.12 -5.89
CA LYS A 100 14.99 10.86 -4.68
C LYS A 100 15.62 10.14 -3.49
N TYR A 101 16.07 10.87 -2.48
CA TYR A 101 16.71 10.30 -1.30
C TYR A 101 16.20 10.98 -0.03
N SER A 102 15.96 10.19 1.01
CA SER A 102 15.60 10.66 2.35
C SER A 102 16.39 9.89 3.40
N ASP A 103 16.85 10.58 4.43
CA ASP A 103 17.45 9.98 5.63
C ASP A 103 16.68 10.39 6.90
N ASN A 104 15.43 10.80 6.72
CA ASN A 104 14.58 11.26 7.82
C ASN A 104 13.94 10.06 8.52
N ARG A 105 14.78 9.16 9.05
CA ARG A 105 14.29 8.03 9.83
C ARG A 105 13.59 8.53 11.08
N ALA A 106 12.48 7.89 11.43
CA ALA A 106 11.82 8.14 12.70
C ALA A 106 12.79 7.78 13.83
N VAL A 107 13.17 8.78 14.63
CA VAL A 107 13.85 8.55 15.90
C VAL A 107 12.77 8.33 16.94
N ARG A 108 12.90 7.25 17.73
CA ARG A 108 11.96 6.94 18.80
C ARG A 108 11.92 8.10 19.80
N LYS A 109 10.72 8.62 20.04
CA LYS A 109 10.41 9.63 21.04
C LYS A 109 9.01 9.38 21.61
N PRO A 110 8.76 9.77 22.87
CA PRO A 110 7.41 9.78 23.41
C PRO A 110 6.52 10.75 22.64
N VAL A 111 5.31 10.31 22.27
CA VAL A 111 4.28 11.12 21.62
C VAL A 111 2.96 10.93 22.37
N VAL A 112 2.20 12.00 22.57
CA VAL A 112 0.86 11.95 23.17
C VAL A 112 -0.17 12.31 22.10
N TRP A 113 -1.20 11.48 21.98
CA TRP A 113 -2.36 11.74 21.13
C TRP A 113 -3.54 12.17 22.00
N ASP A 114 -3.71 13.48 22.18
CA ASP A 114 -4.76 14.13 22.97
C ASP A 114 -5.82 14.84 22.11
N GLN A 115 -5.59 14.97 20.80
CA GLN A 115 -6.47 15.61 19.84
C GLN A 115 -7.70 14.79 19.42
N ILE A 116 -7.76 13.50 19.77
CA ILE A 116 -8.79 12.55 19.28
C ILE A 116 -10.20 13.03 19.63
N THR A 117 -10.44 13.43 20.89
CA THR A 117 -11.76 13.87 21.37
C THR A 117 -12.29 15.06 20.57
N GLU A 118 -11.42 16.00 20.20
CA GLU A 118 -11.81 17.17 19.41
C GLU A 118 -11.97 16.82 17.93
N TRP A 119 -11.10 15.97 17.39
CA TRP A 119 -11.20 15.51 16.00
C TRP A 119 -12.46 14.69 15.71
N MET A 120 -12.97 13.95 16.70
CA MET A 120 -14.27 13.28 16.61
C MET A 120 -15.44 14.26 16.39
N LYS A 121 -15.31 15.52 16.83
CA LYS A 121 -16.34 16.56 16.72
C LYS A 121 -16.20 17.43 15.46
N VAL A 122 -15.09 17.30 14.72
CA VAL A 122 -14.82 18.15 13.54
C VAL A 122 -15.94 17.96 12.50
N PRO A 123 -16.60 19.03 12.02
CA PRO A 123 -17.60 18.93 10.96
C PRO A 123 -17.00 18.32 9.69
N GLU A 124 -17.77 17.50 8.97
CA GLU A 124 -17.31 16.79 7.78
C GLU A 124 -16.65 17.70 6.74
N ARG A 125 -17.21 18.90 6.49
CA ARG A 125 -16.64 19.92 5.60
C ARG A 125 -15.21 20.37 5.94
N ASN A 126 -14.77 20.15 7.17
CA ASN A 126 -13.45 20.55 7.68
C ASN A 126 -12.56 19.34 7.98
N LEU A 127 -13.02 18.12 7.68
CA LEU A 127 -12.34 16.89 8.10
C LEU A 127 -10.97 16.71 7.43
N SER A 128 -10.75 17.28 6.25
CA SER A 128 -9.42 17.30 5.61
C SER A 128 -8.34 17.97 6.48
N SER A 129 -8.72 18.81 7.44
CA SER A 129 -7.77 19.55 8.27
C SER A 129 -7.07 18.71 9.36
N ILE A 130 -7.60 17.53 9.71
CA ILE A 130 -6.99 16.67 10.73
C ILE A 130 -5.80 15.85 10.19
N SER A 131 -5.67 15.75 8.87
CA SER A 131 -4.62 15.00 8.20
C SER A 131 -3.60 15.93 7.55
N HIS A 132 -2.33 15.56 7.62
CA HIS A 132 -1.26 16.26 6.90
C HIS A 132 -1.31 16.02 5.38
N TYR A 133 -2.12 15.05 4.91
CA TYR A 133 -2.42 14.83 3.50
C TYR A 133 -3.52 15.78 2.96
N GLY A 134 -4.10 16.63 3.81
CA GLY A 134 -5.08 17.64 3.41
C GLY A 134 -6.27 17.02 2.68
N GLN A 135 -6.53 17.48 1.45
CA GLN A 135 -7.67 17.03 0.65
C GLN A 135 -7.60 15.56 0.25
N ASP A 136 -6.40 14.98 0.10
CA ASP A 136 -6.23 13.57 -0.29
C ASP A 136 -6.63 12.60 0.83
N ALA A 137 -6.61 13.06 2.09
CA ALA A 137 -7.09 12.29 3.22
C ALA A 137 -8.59 11.96 3.12
N MET A 138 -9.36 12.77 2.39
CA MET A 138 -10.80 12.57 2.26
C MET A 138 -11.18 11.34 1.45
N ALA A 139 -10.27 10.82 0.62
CA ALA A 139 -10.44 9.52 -0.01
C ALA A 139 -10.69 8.41 1.01
N VAL A 140 -10.03 8.45 2.17
CA VAL A 140 -10.22 7.48 3.28
C VAL A 140 -11.60 7.64 3.90
N HIS A 141 -12.00 8.89 4.18
CA HIS A 141 -13.33 9.19 4.73
C HIS A 141 -14.46 8.67 3.82
N TYR A 142 -14.42 9.01 2.53
CA TYR A 142 -15.46 8.58 1.58
C TYR A 142 -15.47 7.07 1.36
N ALA A 143 -14.30 6.44 1.31
CA ALA A 143 -14.21 4.98 1.24
C ALA A 143 -14.80 4.30 2.47
N LEU A 144 -14.60 4.86 3.68
CA LEU A 144 -15.20 4.35 4.91
C LEU A 144 -16.70 4.63 5.01
N GLN A 145 -17.23 5.67 4.36
CA GLN A 145 -18.67 5.89 4.28
C GLN A 145 -19.35 4.84 3.37
N ASP A 146 -18.78 4.59 2.19
CA ASP A 146 -19.34 3.64 1.22
C ASP A 146 -19.10 2.18 1.62
N TYR A 147 -18.00 1.93 2.33
CA TYR A 147 -17.64 0.62 2.87
C TYR A 147 -17.38 0.76 4.37
N PRO A 148 -18.42 0.79 5.22
CA PRO A 148 -18.28 1.05 6.64
C PRO A 148 -17.68 -0.13 7.40
N VAL A 149 -16.95 0.20 8.46
CA VAL A 149 -16.28 -0.74 9.37
C VAL A 149 -17.03 -0.88 10.71
N THR A 150 -18.35 -0.73 10.66
CA THR A 150 -19.21 -0.71 11.85
C THR A 150 -19.06 -1.99 12.67
N ASN A 151 -18.78 -1.83 13.96
CA ASN A 151 -18.56 -2.89 14.94
C ASN A 151 -17.39 -3.85 14.59
N MET A 152 -16.47 -3.43 13.72
CA MET A 152 -15.30 -4.22 13.33
C MET A 152 -14.07 -3.85 14.16
N THR A 153 -13.16 -4.81 14.30
CA THR A 153 -11.79 -4.57 14.79
C THR A 153 -10.87 -4.40 13.59
N GLY A 154 -10.12 -3.31 13.55
CA GLY A 154 -9.20 -2.98 12.46
C GLY A 154 -7.75 -2.88 12.92
N ILE A 155 -6.84 -2.86 11.94
CA ILE A 155 -5.42 -2.54 12.14
C ILE A 155 -5.07 -1.35 11.24
N VAL A 156 -4.39 -0.35 11.79
CA VAL A 156 -3.85 0.81 11.07
C VAL A 156 -2.33 0.69 11.09
N LEU A 157 -1.70 0.81 9.92
CA LEU A 157 -0.25 0.67 9.76
C LEU A 157 0.36 2.04 9.42
N GLY A 158 1.32 2.49 10.23
CA GLY A 158 2.09 3.72 9.96
C GLY A 158 1.25 4.99 10.14
N SER A 159 0.93 5.33 11.37
CA SER A 159 0.11 6.51 11.71
C SER A 159 0.88 7.43 12.64
N GLU A 160 1.47 8.52 12.10
CA GLU A 160 2.17 9.52 12.93
C GLU A 160 1.19 10.35 13.80
N LYS A 161 -0.07 10.44 13.36
CA LYS A 161 -1.18 11.14 14.03
C LYS A 161 -2.48 10.35 13.80
N PRO A 162 -3.43 10.33 14.74
CA PRO A 162 -4.60 9.44 14.74
C PRO A 162 -5.72 9.83 13.75
N TRP A 163 -5.39 10.29 12.55
CA TRP A 163 -6.39 10.82 11.62
C TRP A 163 -7.17 9.70 10.93
N VAL A 164 -6.50 8.61 10.54
CA VAL A 164 -7.17 7.41 9.98
C VAL A 164 -8.00 6.74 11.08
N GLU A 165 -7.45 6.67 12.29
CA GLU A 165 -8.13 6.08 13.44
C GLU A 165 -9.41 6.85 13.78
N VAL A 166 -9.34 8.18 13.81
CA VAL A 166 -10.54 9.02 13.99
C VAL A 166 -11.53 8.80 12.87
N MET A 167 -11.11 8.77 11.60
CA MET A 167 -12.01 8.50 10.48
C MET A 167 -12.69 7.13 10.61
N ALA A 168 -11.96 6.09 11.02
CA ALA A 168 -12.51 4.76 11.22
C ALA A 168 -13.48 4.68 12.43
N LEU A 169 -13.14 5.30 13.56
CA LEU A 169 -14.03 5.39 14.73
C LEU A 169 -15.32 6.14 14.40
N ARG A 170 -15.25 7.23 13.63
CA ARG A 170 -16.44 7.97 13.15
C ARG A 170 -17.33 7.13 12.23
N ASN A 171 -16.75 6.15 11.54
CA ASN A 171 -17.47 5.18 10.71
C ASN A 171 -17.79 3.87 11.47
N GLY A 172 -17.76 3.92 12.80
CA GLY A 172 -18.28 2.88 13.69
C GLY A 172 -17.32 1.74 14.01
N ALA A 173 -16.01 1.88 13.73
CA ALA A 173 -15.03 0.89 14.19
C ALA A 173 -15.14 0.69 15.70
N LYS A 174 -15.14 -0.58 16.15
CA LYS A 174 -15.22 -0.94 17.57
C LYS A 174 -13.88 -0.78 18.27
N GLU A 175 -12.82 -1.21 17.59
CA GLU A 175 -11.47 -1.24 18.14
C GLU A 175 -10.46 -1.14 16.99
N LEU A 176 -9.36 -0.44 17.22
CA LEU A 176 -8.29 -0.25 16.25
C LEU A 176 -6.95 -0.56 16.91
N TRP A 177 -6.14 -1.37 16.24
CA TRP A 177 -4.75 -1.60 16.59
C TRP A 177 -3.87 -0.77 15.67
N THR A 178 -3.12 0.19 16.21
CA THR A 178 -2.21 1.00 15.41
C THR A 178 -0.78 0.51 15.58
N VAL A 179 -0.12 0.17 14.47
CA VAL A 179 1.30 -0.17 14.43
C VAL A 179 2.10 1.11 14.20
N GLU A 180 2.83 1.54 15.22
CA GLU A 180 3.59 2.80 15.24
C GLU A 180 4.93 2.62 15.97
N TYR A 181 5.99 3.19 15.40
CA TYR A 181 7.36 3.12 15.92
C TYR A 181 7.58 4.01 17.15
N GLN A 182 6.85 5.14 17.23
CA GLN A 182 6.93 6.05 18.36
C GLN A 182 6.34 5.43 19.64
N GLU A 183 6.82 5.92 20.79
CA GLU A 183 6.23 5.54 22.08
C GLU A 183 4.97 6.40 22.31
N THR A 184 3.85 5.91 21.76
CA THR A 184 2.61 6.67 21.68
C THR A 184 1.67 6.39 22.85
N LYS A 185 1.26 7.45 23.55
CA LYS A 185 0.18 7.40 24.55
C LYS A 185 -1.12 7.97 23.96
N VAL A 186 -2.18 7.17 23.96
CA VAL A 186 -3.52 7.60 23.53
C VAL A 186 -4.30 8.20 24.70
N VAL A 187 -4.93 9.35 24.48
CA VAL A 187 -5.78 10.05 25.44
C VAL A 187 -7.16 10.28 24.82
N GLY A 188 -8.22 10.15 25.64
CA GLY A 188 -9.61 10.42 25.24
C GLY A 188 -10.38 9.23 24.69
N THR A 189 -9.75 8.08 24.48
CA THR A 189 -10.43 6.84 24.07
C THR A 189 -9.65 5.60 24.54
N ASN A 190 -10.35 4.49 24.75
CA ASN A 190 -9.78 3.16 24.97
C ASN A 190 -9.95 2.22 23.76
N GLN A 191 -10.55 2.72 22.66
CA GLN A 191 -10.80 1.94 21.45
C GLN A 191 -9.57 1.86 20.53
N ILE A 192 -8.51 2.62 20.81
CA ILE A 192 -7.25 2.57 20.04
C ILE A 192 -6.17 1.96 20.93
N LEU A 193 -5.59 0.87 20.45
CA LEU A 193 -4.49 0.16 21.09
C LEU A 193 -3.24 0.35 20.24
N ILE A 194 -2.13 0.73 20.87
CA ILE A 194 -0.86 0.91 20.19
C ILE A 194 -0.07 -0.39 20.26
N PHE A 195 0.42 -0.85 19.12
CA PHE A 195 1.38 -1.93 19.00
C PHE A 195 2.69 -1.35 18.49
N ASN A 196 3.73 -1.34 19.33
CA ASN A 196 5.05 -0.89 18.91
C ASN A 196 5.83 -2.06 18.28
N PRO A 197 6.14 -2.01 16.97
CA PRO A 197 6.82 -3.11 16.29
C PRO A 197 8.29 -3.24 16.74
N ILE A 198 8.93 -2.15 17.16
CA ILE A 198 10.29 -2.18 17.72
C ILE A 198 10.27 -2.86 19.08
N GLU A 199 9.34 -2.55 19.99
CA GLU A 199 9.28 -3.25 21.29
C GLU A 199 9.01 -4.75 21.13
N PHE A 200 8.17 -5.12 20.15
CA PHE A 200 7.98 -6.51 19.76
C PHE A 200 9.28 -7.15 19.23
N ALA A 201 10.02 -6.43 18.39
CA ALA A 201 11.30 -6.88 17.82
C ALA A 201 12.46 -6.88 18.83
N GLU A 202 12.54 -5.92 19.76
CA GLU A 202 13.55 -5.78 20.81
C GLU A 202 13.43 -6.89 21.85
N ARG A 203 12.20 -7.28 22.20
CA ARG A 203 11.93 -8.53 22.95
C ARG A 203 12.47 -9.77 22.22
N TRP A 204 12.72 -9.65 20.93
CA TRP A 204 13.30 -10.65 20.05
C TRP A 204 14.69 -10.24 19.50
N LYS A 205 15.47 -9.38 20.15
CA LYS A 205 16.82 -8.90 19.74
C LYS A 205 16.87 -8.12 18.40
N GLU A 206 17.19 -6.83 18.53
CA GLU A 206 17.58 -5.81 17.53
C GLU A 206 17.60 -6.25 16.05
N TYR A 207 16.50 -6.00 15.34
CA TYR A 207 16.39 -6.19 13.91
C TYR A 207 16.39 -4.84 13.19
N GLY A 208 17.13 -4.76 12.07
CA GLY A 208 16.93 -3.70 11.08
C GLY A 208 16.20 -4.25 9.87
N ASP A 209 15.60 -3.39 9.05
CA ASP A 209 15.04 -3.80 7.76
C ASP A 209 16.18 -3.86 6.72
N PRO A 210 16.59 -5.04 6.23
CA PRO A 210 17.51 -5.12 5.12
C PRO A 210 16.83 -4.60 3.86
N VAL A 211 17.67 -4.23 2.89
CA VAL A 211 17.20 -3.85 1.57
C VAL A 211 16.52 -5.06 0.91
N ASP A 212 15.19 -4.98 0.77
CA ASP A 212 14.38 -6.02 0.13
C ASP A 212 13.68 -5.48 -1.14
N PRO A 213 14.07 -5.96 -2.34
CA PRO A 213 13.46 -5.55 -3.60
C PRO A 213 11.96 -5.84 -3.73
N ILE A 214 11.40 -6.74 -2.91
CA ILE A 214 9.98 -7.08 -2.90
C ILE A 214 9.30 -6.82 -1.55
N GLY A 215 9.90 -5.98 -0.70
CA GLY A 215 9.43 -5.72 0.67
C GLY A 215 7.99 -5.25 0.74
N ASP A 216 7.58 -4.34 -0.14
CA ASP A 216 6.18 -3.91 -0.28
C ASP A 216 5.22 -5.08 -0.56
N LEU A 217 5.58 -5.98 -1.49
CA LEU A 217 4.75 -7.14 -1.80
C LEU A 217 4.71 -8.13 -0.64
N ARG A 218 5.82 -8.30 0.10
CA ARG A 218 5.85 -9.15 1.29
C ARG A 218 5.02 -8.55 2.42
N GLU A 219 5.03 -7.24 2.62
CA GLU A 219 4.15 -6.59 3.59
C GLU A 219 2.67 -6.77 3.23
N ILE A 220 2.31 -6.65 1.94
CA ILE A 220 0.95 -6.99 1.48
C ILE A 220 0.60 -8.45 1.78
N GLN A 221 1.53 -9.40 1.61
CA GLN A 221 1.32 -10.81 1.96
C GLN A 221 1.17 -11.02 3.49
N LYS A 222 1.95 -10.32 4.32
CA LYS A 222 1.80 -10.36 5.79
C LYS A 222 0.43 -9.84 6.20
N ILE A 223 0.00 -8.70 5.64
CA ILE A 223 -1.33 -8.14 5.87
C ILE A 223 -2.40 -9.14 5.42
N ALA A 224 -2.24 -9.73 4.24
CA ALA A 224 -3.15 -10.76 3.76
C ALA A 224 -3.25 -11.91 4.77
N CYS A 225 -2.18 -12.33 5.44
CA CYS A 225 -2.22 -13.36 6.48
C CYS A 225 -2.97 -12.95 7.75
N LEU A 226 -2.94 -11.67 8.12
CA LEU A 226 -3.63 -11.13 9.30
C LEU A 226 -5.14 -10.94 9.06
N LEU A 227 -5.54 -10.67 7.81
CA LEU A 227 -6.93 -10.43 7.45
C LEU A 227 -7.74 -11.74 7.42
N LYS A 228 -9.00 -11.68 7.87
CA LYS A 228 -9.96 -12.77 7.68
C LYS A 228 -10.46 -12.78 6.21
N PRO A 229 -10.88 -13.92 5.64
CA PRO A 229 -11.58 -13.93 4.36
C PRO A 229 -12.77 -12.96 4.39
N GLY A 230 -12.94 -12.16 3.33
CA GLY A 230 -13.96 -11.12 3.23
C GLY A 230 -13.63 -9.80 3.95
N ALA A 231 -12.53 -9.72 4.70
CA ALA A 231 -12.12 -8.47 5.36
C ALA A 231 -11.73 -7.40 4.33
N LEU A 232 -12.05 -6.15 4.65
CA LEU A 232 -11.69 -4.98 3.83
C LEU A 232 -10.28 -4.51 4.15
N PHE A 233 -9.60 -4.02 3.12
CA PHE A 233 -8.26 -3.47 3.20
C PHE A 233 -8.20 -2.17 2.38
N TYR A 234 -7.99 -1.06 3.07
CA TYR A 234 -7.90 0.28 2.50
C TYR A 234 -6.42 0.60 2.31
N LEU A 235 -5.98 0.63 1.06
CA LEU A 235 -4.57 0.70 0.69
C LEU A 235 -4.32 1.91 -0.18
N ALA A 236 -3.48 2.84 0.25
CA ALA A 236 -3.14 4.03 -0.51
C ALA A 236 -1.74 3.89 -1.13
N PHE A 237 -1.63 4.17 -2.43
CA PHE A 237 -0.36 4.17 -3.14
C PHE A 237 -0.25 5.31 -4.13
N GLU A 238 0.98 5.73 -4.37
CA GLU A 238 1.34 6.52 -5.54
C GLU A 238 1.14 5.69 -6.80
N ARG A 239 0.40 6.22 -7.76
CA ARG A 239 0.09 5.56 -9.03
C ARG A 239 0.74 6.27 -10.21
N GLY A 240 0.98 5.51 -11.27
CA GLY A 240 1.61 6.00 -12.50
C GLY A 240 2.28 4.84 -13.22
N GLN A 241 3.18 5.11 -14.16
CA GLN A 241 4.03 4.06 -14.69
C GLN A 241 4.90 3.45 -13.58
N ASP A 242 5.05 2.12 -13.55
CA ASP A 242 5.84 1.40 -12.55
C ASP A 242 7.24 2.04 -12.41
N ALA A 243 7.57 2.50 -11.20
CA ALA A 243 8.83 3.17 -10.91
C ALA A 243 9.31 2.90 -9.48
N VAL A 244 10.63 3.02 -9.28
CA VAL A 244 11.27 2.98 -7.98
C VAL A 244 11.97 4.30 -7.71
N LEU A 245 11.60 4.93 -6.59
CA LEU A 245 12.34 6.01 -5.97
C LEU A 245 13.10 5.41 -4.81
N PHE A 246 14.32 4.96 -5.11
CA PHE A 246 15.08 4.11 -4.19
C PHE A 246 15.23 4.78 -2.83
N ASN A 247 15.04 3.99 -1.76
CA ASN A 247 15.09 4.45 -0.36
C ASN A 247 13.96 5.42 0.05
N ILE A 248 12.94 5.66 -0.78
CA ILE A 248 11.74 6.43 -0.40
C ILE A 248 10.46 5.63 -0.62
N HIS A 249 10.08 5.37 -1.87
CA HIS A 249 8.81 4.73 -2.21
C HIS A 249 8.82 4.13 -3.62
N ARG A 250 7.68 3.57 -4.03
CA ARG A 250 7.42 3.07 -5.38
C ARG A 250 6.20 3.76 -5.97
N VAL A 251 6.21 3.89 -7.29
CA VAL A 251 5.03 4.23 -8.08
C VAL A 251 4.46 2.93 -8.63
N TYR A 252 3.17 2.68 -8.36
CA TYR A 252 2.50 1.45 -8.72
C TYR A 252 1.78 1.62 -10.05
N GLY A 253 2.34 0.97 -11.08
CA GLY A 253 1.73 0.84 -12.38
C GLY A 253 1.07 -0.51 -12.56
N ARG A 254 0.73 -0.83 -13.81
CA ARG A 254 -0.05 -2.03 -14.13
C ARG A 254 0.68 -3.33 -13.76
N MET A 255 2.01 -3.35 -13.67
CA MET A 255 2.75 -4.56 -13.32
C MET A 255 2.77 -4.78 -11.81
N ARG A 256 3.26 -3.81 -11.02
CA ARG A 256 3.38 -3.98 -9.57
C ARG A 256 2.03 -3.98 -8.88
N LEU A 257 1.09 -3.15 -9.35
CA LEU A 257 -0.27 -3.15 -8.82
C LEU A 257 -0.97 -4.50 -9.06
N ALA A 258 -0.70 -5.19 -10.18
CA ALA A 258 -1.25 -6.53 -10.40
C ALA A 258 -0.76 -7.55 -9.36
N MET A 259 0.51 -7.47 -8.97
CA MET A 259 1.07 -8.31 -7.92
C MET A 259 0.42 -8.00 -6.56
N VAL A 260 0.29 -6.71 -6.20
CA VAL A 260 -0.43 -6.27 -4.98
C VAL A 260 -1.86 -6.82 -4.91
N MET A 261 -2.58 -6.76 -6.03
CA MET A 261 -4.00 -7.16 -6.10
C MET A 261 -4.19 -8.69 -6.02
N THR A 262 -3.12 -9.48 -6.08
CA THR A 262 -3.20 -10.94 -6.08
C THR A 262 -3.69 -11.45 -4.72
N GLY A 263 -4.78 -12.22 -4.73
CA GLY A 263 -5.44 -12.69 -3.51
C GLY A 263 -6.51 -11.74 -2.96
N PHE A 264 -6.74 -10.60 -3.63
CA PHE A 264 -7.76 -9.64 -3.28
C PHE A 264 -8.77 -9.42 -4.42
N GLU A 265 -10.00 -9.08 -4.06
CA GLU A 265 -10.96 -8.45 -4.95
C GLU A 265 -10.78 -6.93 -4.87
N TRP A 266 -10.61 -6.27 -6.02
CA TRP A 266 -10.57 -4.82 -6.10
C TRP A 266 -12.01 -4.28 -6.14
N VAL A 267 -12.45 -3.68 -5.05
CA VAL A 267 -13.84 -3.26 -4.84
C VAL A 267 -14.07 -1.85 -5.37
N ALA A 268 -13.23 -0.90 -4.99
CA ALA A 268 -13.36 0.50 -5.37
C ALA A 268 -12.02 1.25 -5.35
N THR A 269 -12.02 2.45 -5.94
CA THR A 269 -10.90 3.39 -5.85
C THR A 269 -11.43 4.79 -5.55
N TYR A 270 -10.79 5.51 -4.64
CA TYR A 270 -11.08 6.91 -4.31
C TYR A 270 -9.85 7.77 -4.54
N ARG A 271 -10.09 9.06 -4.84
CA ARG A 271 -9.03 10.02 -5.15
C ARG A 271 -9.40 11.41 -4.63
N GLY A 272 -8.47 12.04 -3.92
CA GLY A 272 -8.61 13.42 -3.49
C GLY A 272 -9.88 13.66 -2.69
N PHE A 273 -10.55 14.76 -3.02
CA PHE A 273 -11.81 15.17 -2.39
C PHE A 273 -13.07 14.62 -3.08
N SER A 274 -12.96 13.63 -3.98
CA SER A 274 -14.14 13.06 -4.66
C SER A 274 -14.91 12.13 -3.71
N PRO A 275 -16.21 12.40 -3.45
CA PRO A 275 -17.05 11.48 -2.68
C PRO A 275 -17.43 10.21 -3.45
N TYR A 276 -17.19 10.19 -4.76
CA TYR A 276 -17.54 9.06 -5.62
C TYR A 276 -16.31 8.23 -5.96
N ALA A 277 -16.49 6.90 -5.92
CA ALA A 277 -15.51 5.98 -6.44
C ALA A 277 -15.22 6.25 -7.93
N ILE A 278 -13.95 6.19 -8.31
CA ILE A 278 -13.50 6.41 -9.68
C ILE A 278 -13.31 5.09 -10.41
N VAL A 279 -13.60 5.10 -11.71
CA VAL A 279 -13.24 4.00 -12.60
C VAL A 279 -11.80 4.16 -13.03
N MET A 280 -10.93 3.24 -12.59
CA MET A 280 -9.52 3.27 -12.96
C MET A 280 -9.34 2.98 -14.46
N GLN A 281 -8.54 3.81 -15.12
CA GLN A 281 -8.21 3.68 -16.54
C GLN A 281 -6.71 3.39 -16.71
N ARG A 282 -6.37 2.80 -17.85
CA ARG A 282 -4.98 2.50 -18.24
C ARG A 282 -4.06 3.73 -18.16
N VAL A 283 -4.54 4.89 -18.61
CA VAL A 283 -3.76 6.15 -18.60
C VAL A 283 -3.33 6.56 -17.20
N HIS A 284 -4.10 6.21 -16.17
CA HIS A 284 -3.75 6.52 -14.78
C HIS A 284 -2.56 5.72 -14.24
N LEU A 285 -2.23 4.58 -14.88
CA LEU A 285 -1.25 3.58 -14.44
C LEU A 285 -0.09 3.37 -15.42
N GLU A 286 -0.05 4.11 -16.52
CA GLU A 286 1.02 4.03 -17.54
C GLU A 286 1.60 5.40 -17.88
N TYR A 287 1.15 6.46 -17.22
CA TYR A 287 1.67 7.80 -17.40
C TYR A 287 2.75 8.10 -16.35
N THR A 288 3.89 8.64 -16.79
CA THR A 288 4.91 9.22 -15.92
C THR A 288 4.57 10.66 -15.62
N HIS A 289 4.25 10.97 -14.37
CA HIS A 289 4.09 12.37 -13.99
C HIS A 289 5.47 13.05 -13.84
N PRO A 290 5.67 14.25 -14.42
CA PRO A 290 6.96 14.94 -14.36
C PRO A 290 7.36 15.46 -12.98
N SER A 291 6.42 15.63 -12.05
CA SER A 291 6.66 16.35 -10.77
C SER A 291 5.71 16.01 -9.62
N SER A 292 4.70 15.17 -9.83
CA SER A 292 3.76 14.73 -8.79
C SER A 292 3.62 13.22 -8.82
N HIS A 293 3.65 12.56 -7.68
CA HIS A 293 3.27 11.15 -7.59
C HIS A 293 1.84 11.11 -7.07
N PRO A 294 0.82 11.14 -7.96
CA PRO A 294 -0.57 11.20 -7.52
C PRO A 294 -0.91 9.92 -6.75
N GLN A 295 -1.61 10.08 -5.64
CA GLN A 295 -2.01 8.98 -4.79
C GLN A 295 -3.49 8.66 -5.00
N ASP A 296 -3.81 7.37 -5.04
CA ASP A 296 -5.18 6.87 -5.02
C ASP A 296 -5.32 5.89 -3.85
N LEU A 297 -6.53 5.84 -3.27
CA LEU A 297 -6.91 4.86 -2.27
C LEU A 297 -7.65 3.70 -2.94
N PHE A 298 -7.20 2.49 -2.70
CA PHE A 298 -7.82 1.26 -3.18
C PHE A 298 -8.56 0.58 -2.03
N VAL A 299 -9.84 0.27 -2.23
CA VAL A 299 -10.61 -0.59 -1.33
C VAL A 299 -10.54 -2.00 -1.88
N LEU A 300 -9.88 -2.88 -1.12
CA LEU A 300 -9.68 -4.28 -1.46
C LEU A 300 -10.48 -5.15 -0.49
N ARG A 301 -10.90 -6.32 -0.96
CA ARG A 301 -11.52 -7.35 -0.11
C ARG A 301 -10.70 -8.62 -0.21
N LYS A 302 -10.31 -9.17 0.93
CA LYS A 302 -9.56 -10.44 0.97
C LYS A 302 -10.44 -11.57 0.42
N ARG A 303 -9.91 -12.33 -0.54
CA ARG A 303 -10.55 -13.55 -1.04
C ARG A 303 -10.39 -14.72 -0.08
#